data_AF-A0ABD0S8G7-F1
#
_entry.id   AF-A0ABD0S8G7-F1
#
_cell.length_a   1.000
_cell.length_b   1.000
_cell.length_c   1.000
_cell.angle_alpha   90.00
_cell.angle_beta   90.00
_cell.angle_gamma   90.00
#
_symmetry.space_group_name_H-M   'P 1'
#
loop_
_entity.id
_entity.type
_entity.pdbx_description
1 polymer ?
#
loop_
_entity_poly.entity_id
_entity_poly.type
_entity_poly.pdbx_seq_one_letter_code
_entity_poly.pdbx_strand_id
1 'polypeptide(L)'
;MPLQRSPTSSNSTAQVQSEPDIPSKMNLEFESSFVSTRNKRLRIESQEGDTDTDKFTEFKNEIKNMLCLWKTDQDSAFAMWKSEQDSMFKKLVLDITEVKSKCNDIQKTNQELEKSLEFINRQYDEMQSRIKALEREKKENRDSLLSLEGKIQELQRMSRSSTIEIRNIPQNEKETTADLVNTVLKIGTALNVNLQPADVRDISRGYAKPGSHGNITVEFTKVQLKYDILTSARNFNKLRKPAEKLNTQHIGLPGENKPFYIDEHLSPSLKKLFFEARVYAKENGYKFCWTSNSRVFLRKEQGSKQILIRSEQCLRDLEVKQ
;
A
#
# COMPACT_ATOMS: atom_id res chain seq x y z
N MET A 1 15.48 -11.07 16.63
CA MET A 1 16.72 -11.75 16.23
C MET A 1 17.23 -11.15 14.93
N PRO A 2 18.29 -10.32 14.97
CA PRO A 2 19.06 -9.97 13.77
C PRO A 2 20.48 -10.54 13.87
N LEU A 3 20.93 -11.30 12.87
CA LEU A 3 22.31 -11.77 12.80
C LEU A 3 23.17 -10.73 12.07
N GLN A 4 23.99 -10.02 12.85
CA GLN A 4 25.15 -9.27 12.39
C GLN A 4 26.20 -10.21 11.79
N ARG A 5 26.92 -9.74 10.77
CA ARG A 5 28.36 -10.03 10.64
C ARG A 5 29.12 -8.78 10.21
N SER A 6 30.16 -8.47 10.98
CA SER A 6 31.28 -7.58 10.68
C SER A 6 32.56 -8.28 11.20
N PRO A 7 33.78 -7.81 10.88
CA PRO A 7 34.75 -8.51 10.02
C PRO A 7 36.01 -8.97 10.78
N THR A 8 37.01 -9.50 10.08
CA THR A 8 38.42 -9.35 10.48
C THR A 8 39.37 -9.53 9.29
N SER A 9 40.14 -8.48 9.03
CA SER A 9 41.48 -8.48 8.42
C SER A 9 42.45 -9.28 9.31
N SER A 10 43.62 -9.76 8.92
CA SER A 10 44.73 -9.14 8.19
C SER A 10 45.91 -10.14 8.10
N ASN A 11 46.93 -9.75 7.32
CA ASN A 11 48.35 -10.15 7.30
C ASN A 11 48.73 -11.23 6.28
N SER A 12 49.50 -10.96 5.22
CA SER A 12 50.74 -10.18 4.96
C SER A 12 51.93 -11.11 4.78
N THR A 13 52.47 -11.13 3.54
CA THR A 13 53.82 -11.48 3.07
C THR A 13 53.69 -11.91 1.60
N ALA A 14 54.56 -11.63 0.63
CA ALA A 14 55.70 -10.73 0.53
C ALA A 14 55.90 -10.48 -0.98
N GLN A 15 56.32 -9.26 -1.35
CA GLN A 15 56.98 -9.04 -2.64
C GLN A 15 58.22 -9.92 -2.72
N VAL A 16 58.35 -10.71 -3.78
CA VAL A 16 59.66 -11.20 -4.25
C VAL A 16 59.75 -10.94 -5.74
N GLN A 17 60.60 -9.99 -6.08
CA GLN A 17 61.22 -9.84 -7.39
C GLN A 17 62.26 -10.97 -7.54
N SER A 18 62.33 -11.60 -8.71
CA SER A 18 63.51 -12.37 -9.12
C SER A 18 64.20 -11.62 -10.25
N GLU A 19 65.39 -11.13 -9.93
CA GLU A 19 66.40 -10.59 -10.85
C GLU A 19 66.93 -11.67 -11.81
N PRO A 20 67.56 -11.26 -12.93
CA PRO A 20 68.22 -12.17 -13.86
C PRO A 20 69.64 -12.50 -13.37
N ASP A 21 69.96 -13.79 -13.19
CA ASP A 21 71.34 -14.22 -12.99
C ASP A 21 72.08 -14.29 -14.34
N ILE A 22 72.68 -13.17 -14.73
CA ILE A 22 73.80 -13.13 -15.68
C ILE A 22 75.06 -12.75 -14.89
N PRO A 23 76.08 -13.62 -14.80
CA PRO A 23 77.44 -13.17 -14.58
C PRO A 23 78.04 -12.68 -15.91
N SER A 24 78.43 -11.41 -15.90
CA SER A 24 79.17 -10.74 -16.97
C SER A 24 80.57 -11.33 -17.16
N LYS A 25 80.97 -11.47 -18.44
CA LYS A 25 82.33 -11.47 -19.01
C LYS A 25 83.46 -12.19 -18.24
N MET A 26 83.96 -13.26 -18.85
CA MET A 26 85.40 -13.53 -18.88
C MET A 26 85.89 -13.48 -20.33
N ASN A 27 86.62 -12.41 -20.61
CA ASN A 27 87.39 -12.21 -21.83
C ASN A 27 88.69 -13.01 -21.64
N LEU A 28 88.93 -14.03 -22.45
CA LEU A 28 90.22 -14.70 -22.56
C LEU A 28 90.54 -14.85 -24.05
N GLU A 29 91.14 -13.80 -24.59
CA GLU A 29 92.06 -13.94 -25.71
C GLU A 29 93.19 -14.87 -25.26
N PHE A 30 93.33 -16.00 -25.95
CA PHE A 30 94.59 -16.73 -26.02
C PHE A 30 94.95 -16.87 -27.49
N GLU A 31 95.68 -15.88 -28.00
CA GLU A 31 96.69 -16.15 -29.01
C GLU A 31 97.79 -17.01 -28.34
N SER A 32 98.03 -18.21 -28.86
CA SER A 32 99.41 -18.67 -29.02
C SER A 32 99.48 -19.73 -30.11
N SER A 33 100.20 -19.32 -31.15
CA SER A 33 100.80 -20.12 -32.18
C SER A 33 101.76 -21.17 -31.59
N PHE A 34 101.45 -22.45 -31.81
CA PHE A 34 102.47 -23.51 -31.79
C PHE A 34 102.54 -24.17 -33.17
N VAL A 35 103.37 -23.57 -34.02
CA VAL A 35 103.97 -24.23 -35.17
C VAL A 35 104.98 -25.24 -34.63
N SER A 36 104.68 -26.54 -34.75
CA SER A 36 105.70 -27.59 -34.68
C SER A 36 105.93 -28.10 -36.10
N THR A 37 106.91 -27.49 -36.76
CA THR A 37 107.58 -28.04 -37.95
C THR A 37 108.21 -29.39 -37.59
N ARG A 38 107.53 -30.50 -37.90
CA ARG A 38 108.19 -31.81 -37.91
C ARG A 38 108.61 -32.13 -39.34
N ASN A 39 109.93 -32.09 -39.54
CA ASN A 39 110.59 -32.48 -40.76
C ASN A 39 110.10 -33.83 -41.29
N LYS A 40 109.86 -33.83 -42.60
CA LYS A 40 109.53 -34.96 -43.46
C LYS A 40 110.35 -36.21 -43.09
N ARG A 41 109.67 -37.34 -42.88
CA ARG A 41 110.28 -38.65 -43.20
C ARG A 41 109.92 -38.96 -44.65
N LEU A 42 110.94 -39.08 -45.50
CA LEU A 42 110.79 -39.66 -46.83
C LEU A 42 110.15 -41.05 -46.69
N ARG A 43 108.97 -41.24 -47.26
CA ARG A 43 108.45 -42.57 -47.54
C ARG A 43 108.82 -42.89 -48.99
N ILE A 44 109.71 -43.85 -49.11
CA ILE A 44 110.14 -44.50 -50.33
C ILE A 44 108.90 -45.04 -51.06
N GLU A 45 108.80 -44.72 -52.34
CA GLU A 45 107.81 -45.29 -53.25
C GLU A 45 107.99 -46.81 -53.34
N SER A 46 106.87 -47.52 -53.26
CA SER A 46 106.74 -48.84 -53.85
C SER A 46 105.34 -48.92 -54.44
N GLN A 47 105.31 -48.87 -55.77
CA GLN A 47 104.15 -49.27 -56.58
C GLN A 47 103.70 -50.66 -56.16
N GLU A 48 102.41 -50.86 -55.93
CA GLU A 48 101.66 -52.09 -56.21
C GLU A 48 100.18 -51.95 -55.74
N GLY A 49 99.23 -52.22 -56.65
CA GLY A 49 97.96 -52.87 -56.33
C GLY A 49 96.75 -52.03 -55.91
N ASP A 50 95.93 -51.66 -56.90
CA ASP A 50 94.55 -51.16 -56.83
C ASP A 50 93.58 -52.23 -56.26
N THR A 51 92.62 -51.87 -55.38
CA THR A 51 91.27 -52.50 -55.12
C THR A 51 90.61 -52.27 -53.73
N ASP A 52 91.27 -51.68 -52.72
CA ASP A 52 90.68 -51.59 -51.35
C ASP A 52 90.08 -50.22 -50.97
N THR A 53 90.18 -49.23 -51.88
CA THR A 53 89.65 -47.86 -51.68
C THR A 53 88.14 -47.74 -51.94
N ASP A 54 87.53 -48.67 -52.71
CA ASP A 54 86.13 -48.58 -53.16
C ASP A 54 85.10 -49.03 -52.11
N LYS A 55 85.43 -50.00 -51.25
CA LYS A 55 84.49 -50.48 -50.21
C LYS A 55 84.30 -49.48 -49.08
N PHE A 56 85.36 -48.74 -48.73
CA PHE A 56 85.31 -47.73 -47.67
C PHE A 56 84.58 -46.46 -48.13
N THR A 57 84.72 -46.08 -49.40
CA THR A 57 83.96 -44.97 -49.99
C THR A 57 82.47 -45.31 -50.11
N GLU A 58 82.13 -46.55 -50.44
CA GLU A 58 80.74 -47.04 -50.49
C GLU A 58 80.06 -46.98 -49.11
N PHE A 59 80.69 -47.53 -48.06
CA PHE A 59 80.19 -47.45 -46.68
C PHE A 59 80.06 -46.01 -46.15
N LYS A 60 81.01 -45.13 -46.48
CA LYS A 60 80.94 -43.70 -46.15
C LYS A 60 79.77 -43.00 -46.83
N ASN A 61 79.49 -43.36 -48.07
CA ASN A 61 78.34 -42.83 -48.81
C ASN A 61 77.01 -43.37 -48.23
N GLU A 62 76.98 -44.63 -47.80
CA GLU A 62 75.82 -45.21 -47.12
C GLU A 62 75.52 -44.53 -45.78
N ILE A 63 76.53 -44.30 -44.92
CA ILE A 63 76.36 -43.54 -43.67
C ILE A 63 75.89 -42.12 -43.94
N LYS A 64 76.47 -41.44 -44.96
CA LYS A 64 76.01 -40.10 -45.34
C LYS A 64 74.57 -40.09 -45.81
N ASN A 65 74.17 -41.09 -46.60
CA ASN A 65 72.79 -41.24 -47.05
C ASN A 65 71.85 -41.51 -45.86
N MET A 66 72.23 -42.39 -44.93
CA MET A 66 71.45 -42.65 -43.71
C MET A 66 71.32 -41.42 -42.82
N LEU A 67 72.39 -40.65 -42.63
CA LEU A 67 72.36 -39.39 -41.89
C LEU A 67 71.53 -38.31 -42.62
N CYS A 68 71.57 -38.30 -43.96
CA CYS A 68 70.77 -37.40 -44.76
C CYS A 68 69.28 -37.74 -44.64
N LEU A 69 68.92 -39.02 -44.78
CA LEU A 69 67.54 -39.53 -44.58
C LEU A 69 67.03 -39.22 -43.17
N TRP A 70 67.85 -39.49 -42.14
CA TRP A 70 67.48 -39.17 -40.77
C TRP A 70 67.29 -37.67 -40.55
N LYS A 71 68.15 -36.83 -41.13
CA LYS A 71 67.99 -35.36 -41.06
C LYS A 71 66.72 -34.91 -41.77
N THR A 72 66.41 -35.44 -42.94
CA THR A 72 65.17 -35.10 -43.67
C THR A 72 63.92 -35.57 -42.93
N ASP A 73 63.97 -36.73 -42.28
CA ASP A 73 62.86 -37.24 -41.47
C ASP A 73 62.64 -36.39 -40.21
N GLN A 74 63.72 -35.95 -39.55
CA GLN A 74 63.65 -35.03 -38.40
C GLN A 74 63.12 -33.66 -38.81
N ASP A 75 63.62 -33.09 -39.90
CA ASP A 75 63.16 -31.79 -40.41
C ASP A 75 61.67 -31.86 -40.83
N SER A 76 61.25 -32.99 -41.42
CA SER A 76 59.84 -33.27 -41.76
C SER A 76 58.95 -33.39 -40.52
N ALA A 77 59.37 -34.18 -39.51
CA ALA A 77 58.63 -34.34 -38.26
C ALA A 77 58.50 -33.01 -37.50
N PHE A 78 59.56 -32.21 -37.47
CA PHE A 78 59.54 -30.88 -36.87
C PHE A 78 58.62 -29.92 -37.63
N ALA A 79 58.63 -29.95 -38.97
CA ALA A 79 57.73 -29.16 -39.80
C ALA A 79 56.25 -29.54 -39.59
N MET A 80 55.96 -30.85 -39.50
CA MET A 80 54.61 -31.34 -39.19
C MET A 80 54.16 -30.89 -37.81
N TRP A 81 54.99 -31.08 -36.78
CA TRP A 81 54.67 -30.66 -35.41
C TRP A 81 54.46 -29.15 -35.31
N LYS A 82 55.30 -28.35 -35.96
CA LYS A 82 55.15 -26.89 -36.01
C LYS A 82 53.84 -26.49 -36.68
N SER A 83 53.47 -27.14 -37.78
CA SER A 83 52.19 -26.91 -38.48
C SER A 83 50.98 -27.25 -37.60
N GLU A 84 51.04 -28.36 -36.87
CA GLU A 84 49.99 -28.75 -35.91
C GLU A 84 49.87 -27.75 -34.76
N GLN A 85 51.00 -27.30 -34.19
CA GLN A 85 51.02 -26.26 -33.16
C GLN A 85 50.44 -24.94 -33.69
N ASP A 86 50.85 -24.48 -34.87
CA ASP A 86 50.32 -23.27 -35.50
C ASP A 86 48.81 -23.37 -35.74
N SER A 87 48.31 -24.55 -36.11
CA SER A 87 46.89 -24.82 -36.27
C SER A 87 46.13 -24.72 -34.93
N MET A 88 46.66 -25.31 -33.85
CA MET A 88 46.07 -25.19 -32.51
C MET A 88 46.07 -23.75 -32.01
N PHE A 89 47.19 -23.02 -32.17
CA PHE A 89 47.28 -21.62 -31.78
C PHE A 89 46.29 -20.75 -32.54
N LYS A 90 46.10 -20.98 -33.85
CA LYS A 90 45.07 -20.28 -34.64
C LYS A 90 43.67 -20.51 -34.10
N LYS A 91 43.31 -21.76 -33.75
CA LYS A 91 42.00 -22.07 -33.14
C LYS A 91 41.82 -21.37 -31.79
N LEU A 92 42.82 -21.42 -30.92
CA LEU A 92 42.78 -20.74 -29.63
C LEU A 92 42.65 -19.22 -29.77
N VAL A 93 43.36 -18.62 -30.73
CA VAL A 93 43.22 -17.18 -31.01
C VAL A 93 41.81 -16.85 -31.48
N LEU A 94 41.21 -17.66 -32.36
CA LEU A 94 39.83 -17.49 -32.79
C LEU A 94 38.86 -17.56 -31.60
N ASP A 95 38.96 -18.60 -30.77
CA ASP A 95 38.09 -18.77 -29.60
C ASP A 95 38.24 -17.59 -28.61
N ILE A 96 39.48 -17.13 -28.37
CA ILE A 96 39.75 -15.96 -27.52
C ILE A 96 39.10 -14.69 -28.11
N THR A 97 39.16 -14.50 -29.42
CA THR A 97 38.51 -13.34 -30.06
C THR A 97 36.99 -13.42 -29.97
N GLU A 98 36.40 -14.61 -30.10
CA GLU A 98 34.96 -14.81 -29.95
C GLU A 98 34.50 -14.56 -28.51
N VAL A 99 35.21 -15.11 -27.52
CA VAL A 99 34.96 -14.86 -26.10
C VAL A 99 35.08 -13.37 -25.79
N LYS A 100 36.12 -12.70 -26.29
CA LYS A 100 36.28 -11.25 -26.11
C LYS A 100 35.13 -10.46 -26.72
N SER A 101 34.63 -10.86 -27.89
CA SER A 101 33.46 -10.25 -28.51
C SER A 101 32.22 -10.42 -27.61
N LYS A 102 31.93 -11.63 -27.15
CA LYS A 102 30.80 -11.91 -26.25
C LYS A 102 30.90 -11.15 -24.93
N CYS A 103 32.10 -11.06 -24.35
CA CYS A 103 32.34 -10.25 -23.14
C CYS A 103 32.04 -8.77 -23.36
N ASN A 104 32.41 -8.20 -24.51
CA ASN A 104 32.09 -6.81 -24.84
C ASN A 104 30.58 -6.60 -25.01
N ASP A 105 29.86 -7.56 -25.61
CA ASP A 105 28.41 -7.47 -25.78
C ASP A 105 27.69 -7.56 -24.42
N ILE A 106 28.11 -8.49 -23.55
CA ILE A 106 27.62 -8.58 -22.16
C ILE A 106 27.87 -7.28 -21.39
N GLN A 107 29.05 -6.67 -21.58
CA GLN A 107 29.36 -5.39 -20.94
C GLN A 107 28.41 -4.27 -21.39
N LYS A 108 28.09 -4.19 -22.69
CA LYS A 108 27.12 -3.23 -23.21
C LYS A 108 25.72 -3.48 -22.64
N THR A 109 25.26 -4.72 -22.64
CA THR A 109 23.94 -5.06 -22.09
C THR A 109 23.85 -4.72 -20.60
N ASN A 110 24.92 -4.94 -19.83
CA ASN A 110 24.94 -4.60 -18.41
C ASN A 110 24.84 -3.08 -18.19
N GLN A 111 25.52 -2.27 -19.01
CA GLN A 111 25.40 -0.80 -18.95
C GLN A 111 23.98 -0.31 -19.30
N GLU A 112 23.31 -0.95 -20.25
CA GLU A 112 21.92 -0.65 -20.60
C GLU A 112 20.95 -1.05 -19.47
N LEU A 113 21.20 -2.21 -18.85
CA LEU A 113 20.43 -2.66 -17.69
C LEU A 113 20.60 -1.74 -16.48
N GLU A 114 21.82 -1.27 -16.20
CA GLU A 114 22.08 -0.29 -15.14
C GLU A 114 21.28 0.99 -15.35
N LYS A 115 21.28 1.54 -16.58
CA LYS A 115 20.48 2.71 -16.93
C LYS A 115 18.97 2.46 -16.78
N SER A 116 18.49 1.29 -17.19
CA SER A 116 17.08 0.91 -17.04
C SER A 116 16.68 0.79 -15.57
N LEU A 117 17.55 0.20 -14.73
CA LEU A 117 17.33 0.08 -13.28
C LEU A 117 17.32 1.45 -12.61
N GLU A 118 18.23 2.35 -12.96
CA GLU A 118 18.21 3.73 -12.46
C GLU A 118 16.91 4.45 -12.83
N PHE A 119 16.45 4.30 -14.08
CA PHE A 119 15.19 4.88 -14.53
C PHE A 119 14.00 4.31 -13.73
N ILE A 120 13.92 2.99 -13.57
CA ILE A 120 12.85 2.34 -12.80
C ILE A 120 12.88 2.78 -11.34
N ASN A 121 14.06 2.89 -10.72
CA ASN A 121 14.19 3.36 -9.34
C ASN A 121 13.67 4.80 -9.19
N ARG A 122 13.99 5.70 -10.14
CA ARG A 122 13.44 7.07 -10.13
C ARG A 122 11.91 7.07 -10.25
N GLN A 123 11.37 6.29 -11.18
CA GLN A 123 9.91 6.15 -11.34
C GLN A 123 9.27 5.57 -10.08
N TYR A 124 9.94 4.60 -9.44
CA TYR A 124 9.47 3.98 -8.19
C TYR A 124 9.41 4.99 -7.05
N ASP A 125 10.45 5.81 -6.88
CA ASP A 125 10.50 6.86 -5.85
C ASP A 125 9.43 7.94 -6.09
N GLU A 126 9.19 8.31 -7.34
CA GLU A 126 8.12 9.24 -7.73
C GLU A 126 6.74 8.64 -7.42
N MET A 127 6.50 7.39 -7.81
CA MET A 127 5.26 6.68 -7.52
C MET A 127 5.04 6.55 -6.01
N GLN A 128 6.08 6.19 -5.25
CA GLN A 128 5.99 6.06 -3.80
C GLN A 128 5.65 7.41 -3.15
N SER A 129 6.25 8.50 -3.64
CA SER A 129 5.97 9.86 -3.18
C SER A 129 4.52 10.27 -3.49
N ARG A 130 4.04 9.96 -4.69
CA ARG A 130 2.65 10.22 -5.11
C ARG A 130 1.65 9.41 -4.28
N ILE A 131 1.93 8.15 -4.00
CA ILE A 131 1.08 7.31 -3.14
C ILE A 131 0.97 7.92 -1.74
N LYS A 132 2.11 8.31 -1.12
CA LYS A 132 2.11 8.96 0.20
C LYS A 132 1.32 10.27 0.20
N ALA A 133 1.41 11.07 -0.87
CA ALA A 133 0.64 12.29 -1.00
C ALA A 133 -0.87 12.02 -1.10
N LEU A 134 -1.28 11.04 -1.93
CA LEU A 134 -2.67 10.64 -2.07
C LEU A 134 -3.25 10.05 -0.78
N GLU A 135 -2.48 9.26 -0.03
CA GLU A 135 -2.90 8.74 1.27
C GLU A 135 -3.13 9.85 2.29
N ARG A 136 -2.25 10.87 2.30
CA ARG A 136 -2.42 12.06 3.15
C ARG A 136 -3.67 12.84 2.78
N GLU A 137 -3.84 13.14 1.50
CA GLU A 137 -5.00 13.87 0.99
C GLU A 137 -6.30 13.12 1.28
N LYS A 138 -6.32 11.78 1.10
CA LYS A 138 -7.47 10.94 1.43
C LYS A 138 -7.84 11.04 2.91
N LYS A 139 -6.84 11.08 3.80
CA LYS A 139 -7.08 11.26 5.25
C LYS A 139 -7.65 12.64 5.54
N GLU A 140 -7.06 13.70 5.01
CA GLU A 140 -7.51 15.08 5.20
C GLU A 140 -8.94 15.29 4.66
N ASN A 141 -9.25 14.72 3.50
CA ASN A 141 -10.58 14.74 2.90
C ASN A 141 -11.59 13.99 3.77
N ARG A 142 -11.22 12.83 4.32
CA ARG A 142 -12.09 12.08 5.24
C ARG A 142 -12.37 12.86 6.53
N ASP A 143 -11.35 13.47 7.12
CA ASP A 143 -11.50 14.27 8.34
C ASP A 143 -12.36 15.52 8.09
N SER A 144 -12.17 16.15 6.92
CA SER A 144 -13.00 17.28 6.47
C SER A 144 -14.45 16.86 6.25
N LEU A 145 -14.70 15.70 5.64
CA LEU A 145 -16.03 15.16 5.42
C LEU A 145 -16.74 14.90 6.75
N LEU A 146 -16.08 14.26 7.72
CA LEU A 146 -16.65 14.04 9.06
C LEU A 146 -16.97 15.36 9.77
N SER A 147 -16.10 16.36 9.64
CA SER A 147 -16.33 17.71 10.18
C SER A 147 -17.55 18.39 9.55
N LEU A 148 -17.68 18.30 8.22
CA LEU A 148 -18.81 18.86 7.47
C LEU A 148 -20.13 18.15 7.82
N GLU A 149 -20.13 16.82 7.89
CA GLU A 149 -21.30 16.05 8.33
C GLU A 149 -21.74 16.46 9.73
N GLY A 150 -20.79 16.64 10.66
CA GLY A 150 -21.06 17.14 12.00
C GLY A 150 -21.70 18.53 12.00
N LYS A 151 -21.19 19.45 11.17
CA LYS A 151 -21.76 20.79 11.01
C LYS A 151 -23.17 20.76 10.41
N ILE A 152 -23.42 19.91 9.42
CA ILE A 152 -24.75 19.74 8.82
C ILE A 152 -25.74 19.22 9.87
N GLN A 153 -25.36 18.23 10.67
CA GLN A 153 -26.20 17.73 11.75
C GLN A 153 -26.49 18.81 12.81
N GLU A 154 -25.50 19.65 13.14
CA GLU A 154 -25.70 20.78 14.03
C GLU A 154 -26.71 21.77 13.47
N LEU A 155 -26.56 22.18 12.21
CA LEU A 155 -27.46 23.12 11.54
C LEU A 155 -28.88 22.56 11.47
N GLN A 156 -29.04 21.28 11.11
CA GLN A 156 -30.35 20.62 11.06
C GLN A 156 -31.04 20.58 12.43
N ARG A 157 -30.26 20.48 13.51
CA ARG A 157 -30.75 20.52 14.88
C ARG A 157 -31.15 21.93 15.29
N MET A 158 -30.30 22.92 15.00
CA MET A 158 -30.57 24.33 15.31
C MET A 158 -31.82 24.83 14.58
N SER A 159 -32.00 24.45 13.31
CA SER A 159 -33.15 24.85 12.50
C SER A 159 -34.48 24.25 12.97
N ARG A 160 -34.46 23.24 13.86
CA ARG A 160 -35.65 22.56 14.42
C ARG A 160 -35.73 22.72 15.94
N SER A 161 -34.95 23.65 16.48
CA SER A 161 -34.79 23.82 17.92
C SER A 161 -36.11 24.20 18.59
N SER A 162 -36.98 24.96 17.93
CA SER A 162 -38.31 25.36 18.40
C SER A 162 -39.47 24.57 17.78
N THR A 163 -39.20 23.49 17.06
CA THR A 163 -40.22 22.74 16.31
C THR A 163 -40.66 21.46 17.04
N ILE A 164 -41.96 21.18 17.04
CA ILE A 164 -42.56 19.92 17.49
C ILE A 164 -43.34 19.24 16.36
N GLU A 165 -43.53 17.94 16.50
CA GLU A 165 -44.33 17.12 15.60
C GLU A 165 -45.47 16.47 16.38
N ILE A 166 -46.70 16.68 15.92
CA ILE A 166 -47.91 16.13 16.51
C ILE A 166 -48.49 15.08 15.55
N ARG A 167 -48.57 13.84 16.03
CA ARG A 167 -48.93 12.65 15.26
C ARG A 167 -50.32 12.17 15.63
N ASN A 168 -51.01 11.56 14.67
CA ASN A 168 -52.34 10.94 14.82
C ASN A 168 -53.48 11.91 15.19
N ILE A 169 -53.41 13.17 14.76
CA ILE A 169 -54.58 14.05 14.81
C ILE A 169 -55.39 13.87 13.52
N PRO A 170 -56.69 13.53 13.62
CA PRO A 170 -57.59 13.43 12.46
C PRO A 170 -57.53 14.67 11.58
N GLN A 171 -57.58 14.46 10.26
CA GLN A 171 -57.57 15.53 9.27
C GLN A 171 -59.01 15.80 8.80
N ASN A 172 -59.37 17.09 8.75
CA ASN A 172 -60.62 17.53 8.14
C ASN A 172 -60.41 17.79 6.64
N GLU A 173 -61.42 17.54 5.81
CA GLU A 173 -61.32 17.70 4.34
C GLU A 173 -61.01 19.15 3.90
N LYS A 174 -61.43 20.14 4.71
CA LYS A 174 -61.22 21.58 4.47
C LYS A 174 -60.44 22.23 5.61
N GLU A 175 -59.37 21.58 6.06
CA GLU A 175 -58.54 22.10 7.14
C GLU A 175 -57.72 23.33 6.70
N THR A 176 -57.88 24.44 7.42
CA THR A 176 -57.11 25.66 7.20
C THR A 176 -55.95 25.79 8.19
N THR A 177 -55.01 26.68 7.92
CA THR A 177 -53.92 26.99 8.88
C THR A 177 -54.45 27.52 10.21
N ALA A 178 -55.54 28.29 10.19
CA ALA A 178 -56.21 28.78 11.41
C ALA A 178 -56.77 27.62 12.26
N ASP A 179 -57.32 26.58 11.64
CA ASP A 179 -57.81 25.40 12.36
C ASP A 179 -56.68 24.62 13.03
N LEU A 180 -55.53 24.52 12.36
CA LEU A 180 -54.33 23.92 12.94
C LEU A 180 -53.84 24.72 14.16
N VAL A 181 -53.80 26.05 14.06
CA VAL A 181 -53.43 26.91 15.21
C VAL A 181 -54.41 26.69 16.36
N ASN A 182 -55.71 26.71 16.11
CA ASN A 182 -56.73 26.46 17.12
C ASN A 182 -56.56 25.09 17.79
N THR A 183 -56.20 24.06 17.02
CA THR A 183 -55.92 22.72 17.55
C THR A 183 -54.72 22.73 18.49
N VAL A 184 -53.63 23.43 18.13
CA VAL A 184 -52.45 23.58 18.99
C VAL A 184 -52.76 24.35 20.27
N LEU A 185 -53.58 25.39 20.19
CA LEU A 185 -54.02 26.15 21.38
C LEU A 185 -54.82 25.25 22.34
N LYS A 186 -55.74 24.42 21.82
CA LYS A 186 -56.48 23.44 22.62
C LYS A 186 -55.57 22.38 23.25
N ILE A 187 -54.49 22.00 22.57
CA ILE A 187 -53.46 21.12 23.16
C ILE A 187 -52.77 21.84 24.32
N GLY A 188 -52.42 23.12 24.15
CA GLY A 188 -51.85 23.95 25.22
C GLY A 188 -52.75 23.98 26.45
N THR A 189 -54.04 24.28 26.28
CA THR A 189 -55.00 24.33 27.38
C THR A 189 -55.16 22.96 28.07
N ALA A 190 -55.24 21.87 27.31
CA ALA A 190 -55.30 20.51 27.86
C ALA A 190 -54.06 20.13 28.69
N LEU A 191 -52.90 20.71 28.35
CA LEU A 191 -51.63 20.51 29.04
C LEU A 191 -51.34 21.54 30.13
N ASN A 192 -52.25 22.48 30.40
CA ASN A 192 -52.05 23.65 31.27
C ASN A 192 -50.84 24.52 30.87
N VAL A 193 -50.55 24.62 29.57
CA VAL A 193 -49.54 25.50 29.01
C VAL A 193 -50.26 26.69 28.36
N ASN A 194 -49.96 27.90 28.81
CA ASN A 194 -50.50 29.12 28.22
C ASN A 194 -49.87 29.36 26.84
N LEU A 195 -50.60 29.03 25.77
CA LEU A 195 -50.19 29.28 24.40
C LEU A 195 -51.05 30.38 23.79
N GLN A 196 -50.41 31.31 23.08
CA GLN A 196 -51.08 32.35 22.32
C GLN A 196 -50.86 32.14 20.81
N PRO A 197 -51.77 32.60 19.94
CA PRO A 197 -51.57 32.51 18.49
C PRO A 197 -50.24 33.12 18.03
N ALA A 198 -49.77 34.20 18.67
CA ALA A 198 -48.50 34.86 18.37
C ALA A 198 -47.25 34.04 18.72
N ASP A 199 -47.38 32.99 19.54
CA ASP A 199 -46.28 32.10 19.86
C ASP A 199 -46.01 31.07 18.75
N VAL A 200 -46.96 30.87 17.83
CA VAL A 200 -46.79 29.99 16.66
C VAL A 200 -46.17 30.80 15.52
N ARG A 201 -44.97 30.40 15.11
CA ARG A 201 -44.23 31.04 14.00
C ARG A 201 -44.68 30.52 12.65
N ASP A 202 -44.79 29.20 12.54
CA ASP A 202 -45.25 28.51 11.34
C ASP A 202 -45.94 27.20 11.72
N ILE A 203 -46.90 26.77 10.91
CA ILE A 203 -47.64 25.53 11.11
C ILE A 203 -48.03 24.91 9.79
N SER A 204 -47.74 23.62 9.65
CA SER A 204 -48.07 22.87 8.45
C SER A 204 -48.44 21.43 8.78
N ARG A 205 -49.26 20.83 7.93
CA ARG A 205 -49.53 19.39 7.98
C ARG A 205 -48.76 18.69 6.86
N GLY A 206 -48.02 17.66 7.22
CA GLY A 206 -47.28 16.84 6.26
C GLY A 206 -48.20 16.01 5.37
N TYR A 207 -47.67 15.56 4.23
CA TYR A 207 -48.39 14.63 3.35
C TYR A 207 -48.60 13.28 4.02
N ALA A 208 -49.81 12.70 3.87
CA ALA A 208 -50.13 11.36 4.32
C ALA A 208 -50.65 10.49 3.17
N LYS A 209 -50.44 9.18 3.32
CA LYS A 209 -51.01 8.18 2.43
C LYS A 209 -52.54 8.13 2.61
N PRO A 210 -53.31 7.70 1.59
CA PRO A 210 -54.75 7.49 1.71
C PRO A 210 -55.09 6.60 2.92
N GLY A 211 -56.01 7.04 3.77
CA GLY A 211 -56.39 6.35 5.01
C GLY A 211 -55.51 6.64 6.23
N SER A 212 -54.51 7.52 6.10
CA SER A 212 -53.69 8.03 7.21
C SER A 212 -53.83 9.55 7.35
N HIS A 213 -53.42 10.09 8.49
CA HIS A 213 -53.45 11.52 8.75
C HIS A 213 -52.02 12.06 8.77
N GLY A 214 -51.81 13.21 8.09
CA GLY A 214 -50.52 13.89 8.08
C GLY A 214 -50.13 14.36 9.46
N ASN A 215 -48.84 14.30 9.80
CA ASN A 215 -48.35 14.86 11.06
C ASN A 215 -48.39 16.39 10.99
N ILE A 216 -48.82 17.03 12.07
CA ILE A 216 -48.78 18.50 12.19
C ILE A 216 -47.39 18.87 12.70
N THR A 217 -46.69 19.72 11.96
CA THR A 217 -45.42 20.31 12.37
C THR A 217 -45.69 21.75 12.79
N VAL A 218 -45.25 22.10 14.00
CA VAL A 218 -45.46 23.42 14.58
C VAL A 218 -44.11 23.99 14.96
N GLU A 219 -43.79 25.17 14.43
CA GLU A 219 -42.63 25.95 14.83
C GLU A 219 -43.08 27.05 15.79
N PHE A 220 -42.45 27.13 16.96
CA PHE A 220 -42.73 28.18 17.93
C PHE A 220 -41.71 29.32 17.82
N THR A 221 -42.14 30.52 18.21
CA THR A 221 -41.29 31.70 18.34
C THR A 221 -40.24 31.52 19.45
N LYS A 222 -40.56 30.74 20.50
CA LYS A 222 -39.70 30.50 21.66
C LYS A 222 -39.37 29.03 21.81
N VAL A 223 -38.08 28.71 21.97
CA VAL A 223 -37.60 27.34 22.23
C VAL A 223 -38.11 26.81 23.58
N GLN A 224 -38.27 27.67 24.59
CA GLN A 224 -38.76 27.26 25.91
C GLN A 224 -40.18 26.67 25.85
N LEU A 225 -41.07 27.24 25.01
CA LEU A 225 -42.43 26.73 24.85
C LEU A 225 -42.46 25.29 24.33
N LYS A 226 -41.57 24.93 23.41
CA LYS A 226 -41.40 23.54 22.98
C LYS A 226 -41.08 22.64 24.18
N TYR A 227 -40.16 23.04 25.05
CA TYR A 227 -39.77 22.23 26.21
C TYR A 227 -40.90 22.10 27.22
N ASP A 228 -41.63 23.18 27.46
CA ASP A 228 -42.78 23.19 28.37
C ASP A 228 -43.89 22.26 27.86
N ILE A 229 -44.21 22.32 26.57
CA ILE A 229 -45.21 21.43 25.94
C ILE A 229 -44.75 19.97 26.02
N LEU A 230 -43.52 19.66 25.60
CA LEU A 230 -43.01 18.28 25.59
C LEU A 230 -42.94 17.69 27.00
N THR A 231 -42.51 18.49 27.98
CA THR A 231 -42.44 18.06 29.38
C THR A 231 -43.82 17.87 29.98
N SER A 232 -44.74 18.81 29.73
CA SER A 232 -46.13 18.73 30.19
C SER A 232 -46.84 17.54 29.58
N ALA A 233 -46.66 17.26 28.28
CA ALA A 233 -47.21 16.10 27.60
C ALA A 233 -46.68 14.77 28.17
N ARG A 234 -45.38 14.70 28.46
CA ARG A 234 -44.76 13.52 29.10
C ARG A 234 -45.32 13.30 30.51
N ASN A 235 -45.40 14.36 31.32
CA ASN A 235 -45.93 14.30 32.68
C ASN A 235 -47.41 13.91 32.70
N PHE A 236 -48.21 14.52 31.82
CA PHE A 236 -49.62 14.20 31.64
C PHE A 236 -49.83 12.71 31.36
N ASN A 237 -49.05 12.14 30.45
CA ASN A 237 -49.14 10.73 30.09
C ASN A 237 -48.55 9.77 31.14
N LYS A 238 -47.59 10.23 31.95
CA LYS A 238 -46.97 9.42 33.02
C LYS A 238 -47.88 9.23 34.22
N LEU A 239 -48.70 10.23 34.53
CA LEU A 239 -49.60 10.22 35.69
C LEU A 239 -50.92 9.47 35.43
N ARG A 240 -51.17 9.04 34.19
CA ARG A 240 -52.48 8.53 33.75
C ARG A 240 -52.42 7.13 33.16
N LYS A 241 -53.55 6.42 33.26
CA LYS A 241 -53.73 5.10 32.65
C LYS A 241 -53.74 5.21 31.12
N PRO A 242 -53.42 4.13 30.36
CA PRO A 242 -53.35 4.17 28.91
C PRO A 242 -54.56 4.78 28.19
N ALA A 243 -55.79 4.53 28.66
CA ALA A 243 -57.01 5.07 28.07
C ALA A 243 -57.22 6.58 28.32
N GLU A 244 -56.57 7.13 29.35
CA GLU A 244 -56.69 8.52 29.79
C GLU A 244 -55.51 9.40 29.35
N LYS A 245 -54.55 8.81 28.62
CA LYS A 245 -53.47 9.54 27.95
C LYS A 245 -54.03 10.54 26.94
N LEU A 246 -53.17 11.43 26.46
CA LEU A 246 -53.52 12.43 25.45
C LEU A 246 -54.29 11.80 24.28
N ASN A 247 -55.52 12.27 24.10
CA ASN A 247 -56.46 11.76 23.13
C ASN A 247 -57.35 12.90 22.61
N THR A 248 -58.05 12.66 21.51
CA THR A 248 -58.90 13.63 20.82
C THR A 248 -59.98 14.30 21.69
N GLN A 249 -60.43 13.67 22.79
CA GLN A 249 -61.40 14.29 23.70
C GLN A 249 -60.81 15.48 24.46
N HIS A 250 -59.54 15.39 24.87
CA HIS A 250 -58.88 16.44 25.63
C HIS A 250 -58.76 17.74 24.84
N ILE A 251 -58.79 17.65 23.51
CA ILE A 251 -58.72 18.79 22.59
C ILE A 251 -60.09 19.10 21.96
N GLY A 252 -61.17 18.50 22.48
CA GLY A 252 -62.54 18.77 22.05
C GLY A 252 -62.80 18.48 20.57
N LEU A 253 -62.13 17.49 19.99
CA LEU A 253 -62.43 17.04 18.63
C LEU A 253 -63.64 16.09 18.63
N PRO A 254 -64.57 16.25 17.68
CA PRO A 254 -65.72 15.37 17.56
C PRO A 254 -65.31 13.97 17.10
N GLY A 255 -66.07 12.95 17.50
CA GLY A 255 -65.88 11.56 17.09
C GLY A 255 -65.28 10.66 18.17
N GLU A 256 -64.69 9.54 17.73
CA GLU A 256 -64.10 8.55 18.63
C GLU A 256 -62.83 9.04 19.33
N ASN A 257 -62.61 8.51 20.52
CA ASN A 257 -61.45 8.80 21.36
C ASN A 257 -60.20 8.13 20.77
N LYS A 258 -59.38 8.91 20.08
CA LYS A 258 -58.15 8.42 19.45
C LYS A 258 -56.93 9.02 20.14
N PRO A 259 -55.92 8.22 20.50
CA PRO A 259 -54.70 8.73 21.11
C PRO A 259 -53.87 9.48 20.05
N PHE A 260 -53.29 10.61 20.46
CA PHE A 260 -52.36 11.37 19.65
C PHE A 260 -51.04 11.57 20.41
N TYR A 261 -49.96 11.82 19.68
CA TYR A 261 -48.61 11.87 20.25
C TYR A 261 -47.93 13.18 19.90
N ILE A 262 -47.29 13.80 20.90
CA ILE A 262 -46.46 14.99 20.72
C ILE A 262 -45.01 14.56 20.87
N ASP A 263 -44.20 14.85 19.86
CA ASP A 263 -42.79 14.49 19.82
C ASP A 263 -41.93 15.67 19.36
N GLU A 264 -40.62 15.54 19.56
CA GLU A 264 -39.66 16.48 18.99
C GLU A 264 -39.57 16.28 17.47
N HIS A 265 -39.48 17.37 16.70
CA HIS A 265 -39.31 17.27 15.26
C HIS A 265 -37.85 16.91 14.92
N LEU A 266 -37.56 15.62 14.82
CA LEU A 266 -36.22 15.09 14.54
C LEU A 266 -35.90 15.13 13.03
N SER A 267 -34.63 15.32 12.68
CA SER A 267 -34.17 15.18 11.29
C SER A 267 -34.34 13.73 10.80
N PRO A 268 -34.46 13.49 9.47
CA PRO A 268 -34.61 12.13 8.93
C PRO A 268 -33.47 11.19 9.36
N SER A 269 -32.23 11.68 9.35
CA SER A 269 -31.06 10.92 9.81
C SER A 269 -31.17 10.53 11.29
N LEU A 270 -31.63 11.44 12.13
CA LEU A 270 -31.80 11.18 13.56
C LEU A 270 -33.00 10.27 13.85
N LYS A 271 -34.09 10.36 13.06
CA LYS A 271 -35.22 9.42 13.13
C LYS A 271 -34.75 7.99 12.82
N LYS A 272 -33.92 7.82 11.78
CA LYS A 272 -33.29 6.54 11.44
C LYS A 272 -32.41 6.04 12.59
N LEU A 273 -31.51 6.87 13.10
CA LEU A 273 -30.64 6.52 14.23
C LEU A 273 -31.44 6.14 15.48
N PHE A 274 -32.52 6.86 15.78
CA PHE A 274 -33.38 6.55 16.92
C PHE A 274 -34.09 5.21 16.75
N PHE A 275 -34.55 4.91 15.54
CA PHE A 275 -35.14 3.60 15.22
C PHE A 275 -34.13 2.47 15.45
N GLU A 276 -32.93 2.59 14.89
CA GLU A 276 -31.86 1.59 15.07
C GLU A 276 -31.45 1.44 16.54
N ALA A 277 -31.30 2.55 17.27
CA ALA A 277 -31.01 2.53 18.69
C ALA A 277 -32.11 1.84 19.52
N ARG A 278 -33.38 1.96 19.11
CA ARG A 278 -34.49 1.25 19.77
C ARG A 278 -34.49 -0.26 19.49
N VAL A 279 -34.14 -0.66 18.27
CA VAL A 279 -33.97 -2.07 17.91
C VAL A 279 -32.84 -2.67 18.74
N TYR A 280 -31.67 -2.01 18.71
CA TYR A 280 -30.52 -2.38 19.52
C TYR A 280 -30.84 -2.50 21.01
N ALA A 281 -31.56 -1.50 21.56
CA ALA A 281 -31.96 -1.50 22.96
C ALA A 281 -32.80 -2.72 23.34
N LYS A 282 -33.72 -3.13 22.46
CA LYS A 282 -34.58 -4.29 22.68
C LYS A 282 -33.78 -5.59 22.65
N GLU A 283 -32.86 -5.72 21.71
CA GLU A 283 -32.04 -6.93 21.50
C GLU A 283 -31.00 -7.10 22.62
N ASN A 284 -30.47 -6.01 23.16
CA ASN A 284 -29.38 -6.01 24.15
C ASN A 284 -29.86 -5.71 25.58
N GLY A 285 -31.17 -5.76 25.84
CA GLY A 285 -31.73 -5.62 27.19
C GLY A 285 -31.58 -4.23 27.82
N TYR A 286 -31.53 -3.15 27.02
CA TYR A 286 -31.57 -1.78 27.54
C TYR A 286 -33.00 -1.38 27.87
N LYS A 287 -33.25 -1.02 29.14
CA LYS A 287 -34.59 -0.64 29.62
C LYS A 287 -35.08 0.70 29.07
N PHE A 288 -34.18 1.62 28.72
CA PHE A 288 -34.57 2.96 28.29
C PHE A 288 -33.84 3.39 27.00
N CYS A 289 -34.64 3.90 26.05
CA CYS A 289 -34.17 4.55 24.84
C CYS A 289 -35.06 5.78 24.58
N TRP A 290 -34.48 6.98 24.52
CA TRP A 290 -35.26 8.21 24.36
C TRP A 290 -34.48 9.29 23.61
N THR A 291 -35.22 10.32 23.18
CA THR A 291 -34.67 11.52 22.56
C THR A 291 -34.84 12.73 23.47
N SER A 292 -33.82 13.58 23.49
CA SER A 292 -33.86 14.87 24.17
C SER A 292 -32.91 15.84 23.48
N ASN A 293 -33.38 17.05 23.16
CA ASN A 293 -32.61 18.07 22.45
C ASN A 293 -32.04 17.53 21.15
N SER A 294 -32.84 16.76 20.40
CA SER A 294 -32.43 16.10 19.17
C SER A 294 -31.16 15.26 19.33
N ARG A 295 -31.02 14.57 20.46
CA ARG A 295 -29.97 13.59 20.74
C ARG A 295 -30.61 12.29 21.22
N VAL A 296 -30.03 11.16 20.81
CA VAL A 296 -30.51 9.82 21.18
C VAL A 296 -29.72 9.31 22.38
N PHE A 297 -30.44 8.81 23.38
CA PHE A 297 -29.84 8.28 24.60
C PHE A 297 -30.30 6.85 24.85
N LEU A 298 -29.37 6.03 25.33
CA LEU A 298 -29.61 4.68 25.84
C LEU A 298 -29.27 4.60 27.32
N ARG A 299 -29.99 3.77 28.06
CA ARG A 299 -29.65 3.42 29.45
C ARG A 299 -30.07 2.00 29.74
N LYS A 300 -29.14 1.21 30.30
CA LYS A 300 -29.34 -0.22 30.55
C LYS A 300 -30.35 -0.44 31.67
N GLU A 301 -30.13 0.22 32.81
CA GLU A 301 -30.99 0.08 33.99
C GLU A 301 -31.28 1.42 34.67
N GLN A 302 -32.23 1.43 35.61
CA GLN A 302 -32.51 2.62 36.38
C GLN A 302 -31.31 2.95 37.27
N GLY A 303 -30.83 4.19 37.22
CA GLY A 303 -29.62 4.63 37.93
C GLY A 303 -28.31 4.38 37.18
N SER A 304 -28.28 3.58 36.11
CA SER A 304 -27.05 3.40 35.33
C SER A 304 -26.72 4.65 34.51
N LYS A 305 -25.44 4.80 34.15
CA LYS A 305 -24.98 5.91 33.28
C LYS A 305 -25.73 5.89 31.96
N GLN A 306 -26.16 7.07 31.51
CA GLN A 306 -26.74 7.23 30.18
C GLN A 306 -25.65 7.27 29.11
N ILE A 307 -25.92 6.64 27.97
CA ILE A 307 -25.04 6.57 26.81
C ILE A 307 -25.64 7.44 25.71
N LEU A 308 -24.85 8.39 25.20
CA LEU A 308 -25.23 9.22 24.06
C LEU A 308 -24.87 8.49 22.77
N ILE A 309 -25.86 8.24 21.91
CA ILE A 309 -25.66 7.64 20.59
C ILE A 309 -25.56 8.76 19.56
N ARG A 310 -24.36 8.97 19.04
CA ARG A 310 -24.07 10.03 18.06
C ARG A 310 -24.18 9.55 16.61
N SER A 311 -23.94 8.26 16.38
CA SER A 311 -23.95 7.64 15.07
C SER A 311 -24.19 6.14 15.18
N GLU A 312 -24.44 5.49 14.05
CA GLU A 312 -24.57 4.03 13.96
C GLU A 312 -23.29 3.32 14.43
N GLN A 313 -22.13 3.96 14.24
CA GLN A 313 -20.85 3.42 14.72
C GLN A 313 -20.82 3.27 16.24
N CYS A 314 -21.44 4.21 16.99
CA CYS A 314 -21.55 4.06 18.44
C CYS A 314 -22.31 2.80 18.84
N LEU A 315 -23.30 2.35 18.06
CA LEU A 315 -24.01 1.10 18.35
C LEU A 315 -23.10 -0.12 18.10
N ARG A 316 -22.36 -0.14 16.99
CA ARG A 316 -21.36 -1.18 16.69
C ARG A 316 -20.26 -1.27 17.75
N ASP A 317 -19.76 -0.13 18.22
CA ASP A 317 -18.72 -0.08 19.25
C ASP A 317 -19.22 -0.59 20.62
N LEU A 318 -20.54 -0.58 20.85
CA LEU A 318 -21.15 -1.16 22.04
C LEU A 318 -21.36 -2.68 21.93
N GLU A 319 -21.46 -3.23 20.71
CA GLU A 319 -21.49 -4.69 20.49
C GLU A 319 -20.16 -5.33 20.83
N VAL A 320 -19.05 -4.71 20.42
CA VAL A 320 -17.70 -5.25 20.66
C VAL A 320 -17.31 -5.26 22.14
N LYS A 321 -18.00 -4.48 22.98
CA LYS A 321 -17.69 -4.33 24.41
C LYS A 321 -18.54 -5.22 25.33
N GLN A 322 -19.51 -5.96 24.79
CA GLN A 322 -20.34 -6.90 25.56
C GLN A 322 -19.70 -8.28 25.57
#